data_AF-A0A958FI97-F1
#
_entry.id   AF-A0A958FI97-F1
#
_cell.length_a   1.000
_cell.length_b   1.000
_cell.length_c   1.000
_cell.angle_alpha   90.00
_cell.angle_beta   90.00
_cell.angle_gamma   90.00
#
_symmetry.space_group_name_H-M   'P 1'
#
loop_
_entity.id
_entity.type
_entity.pdbx_description
1 polymer ?
#
loop_
_entity_poly.entity_id
_entity_poly.type
_entity_poly.pdbx_seq_one_letter_code
_entity_poly.pdbx_strand_id
1 'polypeptide(L)'
;MSHLKNGRIYWMMLVALLLQLAIPYASRAQDGSGGTQNILHEVGASARAFALGRAYVALADEPSAVFWNPAGLEYVPRMSFSLFHTPLIADASYDFLGFVYPTL
;
A
#
# COMPACT_ATOMS: atom_id res chain seq x y z
N MET A 1 26.72 10.45 -52.01
CA MET A 1 25.57 11.06 -51.28
C MET A 1 24.77 10.07 -50.42
N SER A 2 25.37 8.96 -49.94
CA SER A 2 24.72 7.96 -49.06
C SER A 2 25.03 8.16 -47.56
N HIS A 3 26.19 8.74 -47.21
CA HIS A 3 26.63 8.88 -45.81
C HIS A 3 25.81 9.86 -44.96
N LEU A 4 25.21 10.90 -45.56
CA LEU A 4 24.37 11.89 -44.85
C LEU A 4 22.99 11.35 -44.47
N LYS A 5 22.51 10.27 -45.12
CA LYS A 5 21.20 9.67 -44.84
C LYS A 5 21.22 8.88 -43.53
N ASN A 6 22.35 8.25 -43.20
CA ASN A 6 22.50 7.42 -42.01
C ASN A 6 22.50 8.25 -40.71
N GLY A 7 23.11 9.44 -40.73
CA GLY A 7 23.11 10.35 -39.57
C GLY A 7 21.71 10.83 -39.18
N ARG A 8 20.85 11.11 -40.17
CA ARG A 8 19.44 11.46 -39.93
C ARG A 8 18.66 10.31 -39.29
N ILE A 9 18.94 9.07 -39.68
CA ILE A 9 18.30 7.88 -39.11
C ILE A 9 18.69 7.71 -37.64
N TYR A 10 19.97 7.82 -37.29
CA TYR A 10 20.42 7.74 -35.89
C TYR A 10 19.83 8.85 -35.02
N TRP A 11 19.75 10.07 -35.56
CA TRP A 11 19.09 11.19 -34.87
C TRP A 11 17.60 10.92 -34.61
N MET A 12 16.88 10.38 -35.59
CA MET A 12 15.47 10.01 -35.43
C MET A 12 15.28 8.88 -34.41
N MET A 13 16.19 7.90 -34.37
CA MET A 13 16.16 6.82 -33.37
C MET A 13 16.43 7.34 -31.96
N LEU A 14 17.39 8.26 -31.79
CA LEU A 14 17.72 8.85 -30.50
C LEU A 14 16.57 9.73 -29.98
N VAL A 15 15.94 10.52 -30.84
CA VAL A 15 14.76 11.31 -30.50
C VAL A 15 13.59 10.40 -30.11
N ALA A 16 13.36 9.29 -30.83
CA ALA A 16 12.32 8.32 -30.49
C ALA A 16 12.58 7.63 -29.14
N LEU A 17 13.84 7.29 -28.83
CA LEU A 17 14.23 6.72 -27.55
C LEU A 17 14.04 7.71 -26.39
N LEU A 18 14.42 8.98 -26.59
CA LEU A 18 14.22 10.03 -25.58
C LEU A 18 12.73 10.33 -25.36
N LEU A 19 11.91 10.26 -26.42
CA LEU A 19 10.45 10.38 -26.33
C LEU A 19 9.83 9.23 -25.52
N GLN A 20 10.33 8.01 -25.67
CA GLN A 20 9.88 6.86 -24.87
C GLN A 20 10.28 7.00 -23.40
N LEU A 21 11.46 7.57 -23.11
CA LEU A 21 11.91 7.84 -21.74
C LEU A 21 11.15 8.99 -21.06
N ALA A 22 10.67 9.96 -21.86
CA ALA A 22 9.95 11.13 -21.37
C ALA A 22 8.48 10.84 -21.02
N ILE A 23 7.96 9.64 -21.32
CA ILE A 23 6.64 9.20 -20.87
C ILE A 23 6.81 8.66 -19.45
N PRO A 24 6.33 9.35 -18.40
CA PRO A 24 6.24 8.73 -17.09
C PRO A 24 5.28 7.54 -17.24
N TYR A 25 5.80 6.32 -17.12
CA TYR A 25 4.96 5.15 -16.92
C TYR A 25 4.23 5.38 -15.60
N ALA A 26 3.02 5.93 -15.68
CA ALA A 26 2.18 6.15 -14.52
C ALA A 26 1.81 4.76 -13.99
N SER A 27 2.57 4.28 -13.00
CA SER A 27 2.20 3.11 -12.21
C SER A 27 0.92 3.49 -11.46
N ARG A 28 -0.22 3.09 -12.01
CA ARG A 28 -1.51 3.23 -11.33
C ARG A 28 -1.62 2.04 -10.37
N ALA A 29 -1.60 2.32 -9.08
CA ALA A 29 -2.07 1.33 -8.11
C ALA A 29 -3.55 1.06 -8.38
N GLN A 30 -4.02 -0.16 -8.06
CA GLN A 30 -5.45 -0.44 -8.13
C GLN A 30 -6.18 0.47 -7.16
N ASP A 31 -7.20 1.18 -7.65
CA ASP A 31 -8.15 1.84 -6.76
C ASP A 31 -8.82 0.76 -5.94
N GLY A 32 -8.69 0.82 -4.61
CA GLY A 32 -9.29 -0.12 -3.66
C GLY A 32 -10.82 0.00 -3.57
N SER A 33 -11.50 0.41 -4.65
CA SER A 33 -12.93 0.68 -4.73
C SER A 33 -13.78 -0.55 -5.03
N GLY A 34 -13.22 -1.76 -4.92
CA GLY A 34 -13.89 -3.03 -5.22
C GLY A 34 -15.02 -3.43 -4.26
N GLY A 35 -15.54 -2.52 -3.43
CA GLY A 35 -16.58 -2.78 -2.43
C GLY A 35 -17.16 -1.50 -1.83
N THR A 36 -18.07 -1.65 -0.87
CA THR A 36 -18.65 -0.51 -0.13
C THR A 36 -17.57 0.20 0.68
N GLN A 37 -17.38 1.49 0.39
CA GLN A 37 -16.50 2.34 1.18
C GLN A 37 -17.11 2.53 2.57
N ASN A 38 -16.38 2.14 3.60
CA ASN A 38 -16.75 2.31 4.99
C ASN A 38 -15.51 2.77 5.77
N ILE A 39 -15.74 3.48 6.88
CA ILE A 39 -14.74 4.02 7.79
C ILE A 39 -13.70 2.97 8.22
N LEU A 40 -14.13 1.71 8.37
CA LEU A 40 -13.26 0.57 8.67
C LEU A 40 -12.14 0.40 7.64
N HIS A 41 -12.45 0.54 6.34
CA HIS A 41 -11.45 0.42 5.27
C HIS A 41 -10.59 1.67 5.12
N GLU A 42 -11.13 2.84 5.42
CA GLU A 42 -10.38 4.10 5.35
C GLU A 42 -9.34 4.20 6.46
N VAL A 43 -9.70 3.79 7.67
CA VAL A 43 -8.91 3.97 8.89
C VAL A 43 -8.12 2.71 9.26
N GLY A 44 -8.71 1.53 9.14
CA GLY A 44 -8.09 0.25 9.48
C GLY A 44 -8.08 -0.05 10.98
N ALA A 45 -7.08 -0.80 11.45
CA ALA A 45 -7.03 -1.34 12.82
C ALA A 45 -5.70 -1.09 13.56
N SER A 46 -4.79 -0.29 12.99
CA SER A 46 -3.48 -0.02 13.60
C SER A 46 -2.89 1.29 13.10
N ALA A 47 -2.30 2.06 14.02
CA ALA A 47 -1.55 3.27 13.69
C ALA A 47 -0.32 2.96 12.82
N ARG A 48 0.34 1.81 13.03
CA ARG A 48 1.48 1.36 12.22
C ARG A 48 1.04 1.05 10.79
N ALA A 49 -0.06 0.31 10.65
CA ALA A 49 -0.63 0.03 9.34
C ALA A 49 -1.07 1.31 8.62
N PHE A 50 -1.68 2.25 9.35
CA PHE A 50 -2.11 3.54 8.81
C PHE A 50 -0.91 4.39 8.35
N ALA A 51 0.17 4.46 9.13
CA ALA A 51 1.41 5.17 8.77
C ALA A 51 2.09 4.59 7.52
N LEU A 52 1.90 3.31 7.23
CA LEU A 52 2.38 2.65 6.00
C LEU A 52 1.42 2.87 4.81
N GLY A 53 0.48 3.80 4.89
CA GLY A 53 -0.52 4.03 3.85
C GLY A 53 -1.43 2.82 3.65
N ARG A 54 -1.66 2.04 4.72
CA ARG A 54 -2.41 0.77 4.72
C ARG A 54 -1.74 -0.38 3.96
N ALA A 55 -0.46 -0.25 3.60
CA ALA A 55 0.33 -1.33 2.99
C ALA A 55 0.92 -2.28 4.06
N TYR A 56 0.06 -2.96 4.82
CA TYR A 56 0.48 -3.73 6.00
C TYR A 56 0.27 -5.25 5.91
N VAL A 57 -0.40 -5.75 4.86
CA VAL A 57 -0.80 -7.18 4.72
C VAL A 57 0.35 -8.17 4.94
N ALA A 58 1.54 -7.87 4.43
CA ALA A 58 2.73 -8.72 4.55
C ALA A 58 3.47 -8.57 5.90
N LEU A 59 3.18 -7.51 6.64
CA LEU A 59 3.83 -7.15 7.91
C LEU A 59 2.91 -7.36 9.11
N ALA A 60 1.77 -8.04 8.94
CA ALA A 60 0.71 -8.20 9.94
C ALA A 60 1.13 -9.13 11.09
N ASP A 61 2.05 -8.67 11.93
CA ASP A 61 2.75 -9.41 12.99
C ASP A 61 2.33 -8.98 14.42
N GLU A 62 1.14 -8.38 14.56
CA GLU A 62 0.61 -7.83 15.81
C GLU A 62 -0.91 -8.10 15.94
N PRO A 63 -1.59 -7.80 17.07
CA PRO A 63 -3.02 -8.07 17.23
C PRO A 63 -3.96 -7.47 16.19
N SER A 64 -3.54 -6.43 15.47
CA SER A 64 -4.29 -5.85 14.35
C SER A 64 -4.31 -6.77 13.11
N ALA A 65 -3.50 -7.83 13.08
CA ALA A 65 -3.45 -8.82 11.99
C ALA A 65 -4.81 -9.49 11.73
N VAL A 66 -5.68 -9.60 12.73
CA VAL A 66 -7.07 -10.07 12.55
C VAL A 66 -7.82 -9.27 11.48
N PHE A 67 -7.52 -7.97 11.37
CA PHE A 67 -8.11 -7.09 10.37
C PHE A 67 -7.39 -7.15 9.02
N TRP A 68 -6.05 -7.24 9.02
CA TRP A 68 -5.23 -7.11 7.82
C TRP A 68 -4.88 -8.44 7.12
N ASN A 69 -4.48 -9.45 7.90
CA ASN A 69 -4.10 -10.79 7.44
C ASN A 69 -4.02 -11.75 8.65
N PRO A 70 -5.06 -12.54 8.94
CA PRO A 70 -5.08 -13.44 10.09
C PRO A 70 -3.96 -14.49 10.10
N ALA A 71 -3.40 -14.86 8.94
CA ALA A 71 -2.27 -15.80 8.88
C ALA A 71 -1.00 -15.22 9.54
N GLY A 72 -0.89 -13.89 9.62
CA GLY A 72 0.23 -13.24 10.29
C GLY A 72 0.23 -13.38 11.82
N LEU A 73 -0.88 -13.82 12.43
CA LEU A 73 -0.94 -14.13 13.87
C LEU A 73 0.04 -15.23 14.28
N GLU A 74 0.43 -16.11 13.36
CA GLU A 74 1.47 -17.11 13.58
C GLU A 74 2.81 -16.47 13.98
N TYR A 75 3.08 -15.24 13.52
CA TYR A 75 4.32 -14.52 13.81
C TYR A 75 4.28 -13.72 15.12
N VAL A 76 3.19 -13.80 15.90
CA VAL A 76 3.07 -13.12 17.20
C VAL A 76 3.62 -14.04 18.30
N PRO A 77 4.84 -13.81 18.84
CA PRO A 77 5.54 -14.80 19.65
C PRO A 77 5.04 -14.91 21.09
N ARG A 78 4.21 -13.96 21.55
CA ARG A 78 3.77 -13.84 22.94
C ARG A 78 2.37 -13.25 23.01
N MET A 79 1.68 -13.50 24.12
CA MET A 79 0.42 -12.83 24.42
C MET A 79 0.58 -11.31 24.23
N SER A 80 -0.26 -10.74 23.38
CA SER A 80 -0.13 -9.36 22.92
C SER A 80 -1.48 -8.69 22.87
N PHE A 81 -1.50 -7.40 23.16
CA PHE A 81 -2.69 -6.57 23.16
C PHE A 81 -2.40 -5.25 22.45
N SER A 82 -3.39 -4.72 21.72
CA SER A 82 -3.27 -3.47 20.98
C SER A 82 -4.54 -2.65 21.09
N LEU A 83 -4.37 -1.35 21.28
CA LEU A 83 -5.42 -0.33 21.25
C LEU A 83 -5.07 0.69 20.19
N PHE A 84 -6.07 1.06 19.41
CA PHE A 84 -5.94 2.07 18.39
C PHE A 84 -7.13 3.00 18.48
N HIS A 85 -6.85 4.29 18.65
CA HIS A 85 -7.84 5.36 18.71
C HIS A 85 -7.49 6.39 17.66
N THR A 86 -8.48 6.88 16.94
CA THR A 86 -8.31 7.98 16.00
C THR A 86 -9.56 8.86 15.94
N PRO A 87 -9.40 10.18 16.04
CA PRO A 87 -10.50 11.10 15.80
C PRO A 87 -10.84 11.08 14.31
N LEU A 88 -12.13 11.18 14.02
CA LEU A 88 -12.70 11.27 12.68
C LEU A 88 -13.26 12.68 12.45
N ILE A 89 -13.68 12.94 11.22
CA ILE A 89 -14.43 14.14 10.88
C ILE A 89 -15.81 14.09 11.56
N ALA A 90 -16.39 15.26 11.83
CA ALA A 90 -17.70 15.42 12.47
C ALA A 90 -17.76 14.95 13.93
N ASP A 91 -16.67 15.16 14.68
CA ASP A 91 -16.59 14.88 16.13
C ASP A 91 -16.85 13.41 16.50
N ALA A 92 -16.65 12.51 15.54
CA ALA A 92 -16.70 11.08 15.75
C ALA A 92 -15.30 10.55 16.10
N SER A 93 -15.24 9.40 16.77
CA SER A 93 -14.01 8.66 16.99
C SER A 93 -14.14 7.23 16.47
N TYR A 94 -13.00 6.64 16.12
CA TYR A 94 -12.89 5.23 15.80
C TYR A 94 -11.88 4.58 16.74
N ASP A 95 -12.30 3.45 17.32
CA ASP A 95 -11.55 2.69 18.29
C ASP A 95 -11.46 1.22 17.87
N PHE A 96 -10.26 0.66 17.90
CA PHE A 96 -10.00 -0.74 17.67
C PHE A 96 -9.24 -1.34 18.85
N LEU A 97 -9.66 -2.54 19.26
CA LEU A 97 -9.04 -3.33 20.31
C LEU A 97 -8.72 -4.72 19.75
N GLY A 98 -7.46 -5.12 19.85
CA GLY A 98 -6.97 -6.44 19.46
C GLY A 98 -6.30 -7.15 20.62
N PHE A 99 -6.58 -8.44 20.77
CA PHE A 99 -5.90 -9.32 21.73
C PHE A 99 -5.51 -10.62 21.04
N VAL A 100 -4.31 -11.10 21.31
CA VAL A 100 -3.78 -12.36 20.76
C VAL A 100 -3.24 -13.21 21.89
N TYR A 101 -3.67 -14.48 21.87
CA TYR A 101 -3.16 -15.53 22.72
C TYR A 101 -2.51 -16.61 21.83
N PRO A 102 -1.18 -16.67 21.72
CA PRO A 102 -0.50 -17.70 20.93
C PRO A 102 -0.69 -19.08 21.56
N THR A 103 -1.04 -20.07 20.73
CA THR A 103 -1.30 -21.45 21.17
C THR A 103 -0.28 -22.47 20.66
N LEU A 104 0.69 -22.01 19.86
CA LEU A 104 1.76 -22.83 19.27
C LEU A 104 3.12 -22.42 19.85
#